data_AF-A0A447TDA8-F1
#
_entry.id   AF-A0A447TDA8-F1
#
_cell.length_a   1.000
_cell.length_b   1.000
_cell.length_c   1.000
_cell.angle_alpha   90.00
_cell.angle_beta   90.00
_cell.angle_gamma   90.00
#
_symmetry.space_group_name_H-M   'P 1'
#
loop_
_entity.id
_entity.type
_entity.pdbx_description
1 polymer ?
#
loop_
_entity_poly.entity_id
_entity_poly.type
_entity_poly.pdbx_seq_one_letter_code
_entity_poly.pdbx_strand_id
1 'polypeptide(L)'
;MKCVDDFRLKLGKHELVPIVIGGMGVDISTAQLALEAARLGGVGHISDAMVPTVADRRFNTKFVKNKLAQYKFNVENPDKSVVRFDLGMLEEATRLHVGNAMQQKQGEGLVFINCMEKLTMNAPKETLRVRMRAALDAGIDGITLAAGLHLGRSP
;
A
#
# COMPACT_ATOMS: atom_id res chain seq x y z
N MET A 1 -11.91 0.62 -36.68
CA MET A 1 -12.29 -0.30 -35.58
C MET A 1 -12.19 0.49 -34.29
N LYS A 2 -13.13 0.35 -33.34
CA LYS A 2 -13.02 1.04 -32.04
C LYS A 2 -11.97 0.37 -31.16
N CYS A 3 -11.22 1.14 -30.39
CA CYS A 3 -10.25 0.65 -29.41
C CYS A 3 -10.59 1.17 -27.99
N VAL A 4 -9.93 0.63 -26.96
CA VAL A 4 -10.19 1.02 -25.56
C VAL A 4 -9.91 2.52 -25.34
N ASP A 5 -8.96 3.09 -26.08
CA ASP A 5 -8.58 4.48 -25.97
C ASP A 5 -9.68 5.46 -26.41
N ASP A 6 -10.65 5.00 -27.22
CA ASP A 6 -11.81 5.79 -27.63
C ASP A 6 -12.80 6.08 -26.47
N PHE A 7 -12.62 5.44 -25.31
CA PHE A 7 -13.54 5.49 -24.16
C PHE A 7 -12.89 6.11 -22.92
N ARG A 8 -12.17 7.23 -23.11
CA ARG A 8 -11.40 7.90 -22.04
C ARG A 8 -12.23 8.19 -20.79
N LEU A 9 -11.68 7.83 -19.63
CA LEU A 9 -12.21 8.16 -18.30
C LEU A 9 -11.71 9.54 -17.86
N LYS A 10 -12.63 10.46 -17.53
CA LYS A 10 -12.29 11.73 -16.88
C LYS A 10 -12.39 11.59 -15.36
N LEU A 11 -11.25 11.71 -14.67
CA LEU A 11 -11.17 11.69 -13.21
C LEU A 11 -10.56 13.01 -12.72
N GLY A 12 -11.43 13.94 -12.34
CA GLY A 12 -11.00 15.31 -12.00
C GLY A 12 -10.32 15.97 -13.20
N LYS A 13 -9.04 16.32 -13.04
CA LYS A 13 -8.19 16.91 -14.10
C LYS A 13 -7.52 15.88 -15.01
N HIS A 14 -7.65 14.59 -14.71
CA HIS A 14 -6.99 13.52 -15.45
C HIS A 14 -7.93 12.94 -16.51
N GLU A 15 -7.37 12.65 -17.69
CA GLU A 15 -8.02 11.88 -18.74
C GLU A 15 -7.23 10.59 -18.93
N LEU A 16 -7.87 9.44 -18.72
CA LEU A 16 -7.21 8.15 -18.55
C LEU A 16 -7.78 7.11 -19.52
N VAL A 17 -6.97 6.11 -19.89
CA VAL A 17 -7.51 4.87 -20.45
C VAL A 17 -8.41 4.26 -19.37
N PRO A 18 -9.64 3.79 -19.69
CA PRO A 18 -10.58 3.26 -18.70
C PRO A 18 -10.18 1.85 -18.20
N ILE A 19 -8.90 1.65 -17.87
CA ILE A 19 -8.32 0.43 -17.31
C ILE A 19 -7.78 0.74 -15.92
N VAL A 20 -8.26 -0.01 -14.94
CA VAL A 20 -7.81 0.06 -13.54
C VAL A 20 -7.38 -1.33 -13.10
N ILE A 21 -6.09 -1.49 -12.81
CA ILE A 21 -5.54 -2.74 -12.26
C ILE A 21 -5.60 -2.65 -10.74
N GLY A 22 -6.40 -3.51 -10.10
CA GLY A 22 -6.61 -3.50 -8.65
C GLY A 22 -5.37 -3.92 -7.85
N GLY A 23 -5.32 -3.50 -6.58
CA GLY A 23 -4.25 -3.84 -5.64
C GLY A 23 -4.52 -5.16 -4.93
N MET A 24 -3.99 -6.25 -5.48
CA MET A 24 -4.08 -7.59 -4.91
C MET A 24 -3.05 -7.78 -3.78
N GLY A 25 -3.09 -8.91 -3.09
CA GLY A 25 -2.21 -9.21 -1.95
C GLY A 25 -0.71 -9.19 -2.27
N VAL A 26 0.09 -9.55 -1.27
CA VAL A 26 1.56 -9.49 -1.31
C VAL A 26 2.11 -10.12 -2.59
N ASP A 27 2.91 -9.36 -3.33
CA ASP A 27 3.58 -9.75 -4.57
C ASP A 27 2.67 -10.19 -5.74
N ILE A 28 1.35 -9.93 -5.70
CA ILE A 28 0.43 -10.17 -6.83
C ILE A 28 0.30 -8.90 -7.70
N SER A 29 0.00 -7.75 -7.10
CA SER A 29 0.05 -6.45 -7.79
C SER A 29 1.41 -5.82 -7.57
N THR A 30 2.39 -6.26 -8.36
CA THR A 30 3.76 -5.76 -8.25
C THR A 30 3.83 -4.29 -8.65
N ALA A 31 4.81 -3.56 -8.10
CA ALA A 31 5.09 -2.18 -8.52
C ALA A 31 5.29 -2.07 -10.04
N GLN A 32 5.94 -3.04 -10.67
CA GLN A 32 6.16 -3.05 -12.12
C GLN A 32 4.84 -3.11 -12.91
N LEU A 33 3.89 -3.95 -12.49
CA LEU A 33 2.58 -4.01 -13.14
C LEU A 33 1.80 -2.70 -12.98
N ALA A 34 1.84 -2.11 -11.79
CA ALA A 34 1.19 -0.84 -11.51
C ALA A 34 1.80 0.30 -12.36
N LEU A 35 3.12 0.33 -12.46
CA LEU A 35 3.85 1.32 -13.25
C LEU A 35 3.58 1.16 -14.75
N GLU A 36 3.46 -0.08 -15.25
CA GLU A 36 3.15 -0.31 -16.66
C GLU A 36 1.72 0.14 -17.00
N ALA A 37 0.75 -0.11 -16.12
CA ALA A 37 -0.60 0.42 -16.29
C ALA A 37 -0.61 1.96 -16.33
N ALA A 38 0.15 2.60 -15.44
CA ALA A 38 0.28 4.06 -15.41
C ALA A 38 0.98 4.59 -16.68
N ARG A 39 2.03 3.92 -17.15
CA ARG A 39 2.76 4.26 -18.39
C ARG A 39 1.85 4.21 -19.62
N LEU A 40 0.92 3.26 -19.65
CA LEU A 40 -0.09 3.11 -20.71
C LEU A 40 -1.31 4.04 -20.52
N GLY A 41 -1.29 4.93 -19.52
CA GLY A 41 -2.34 5.93 -19.29
C GLY A 41 -3.55 5.44 -18.48
N GLY A 42 -3.48 4.24 -17.90
CA GLY A 42 -4.48 3.70 -16.98
C GLY A 42 -4.16 3.98 -15.51
N VAL A 43 -4.81 3.25 -14.60
CA VAL A 43 -4.55 3.31 -13.16
C VAL A 43 -3.98 1.98 -12.68
N GLY A 44 -2.77 1.99 -12.14
CA GLY A 44 -2.15 0.84 -11.50
C GLY A 44 -2.19 0.94 -9.98
N HIS A 45 -2.42 -0.18 -9.29
CA HIS A 45 -2.37 -0.21 -7.83
C HIS A 45 -1.13 -0.94 -7.30
N ILE A 46 -0.41 -0.32 -6.38
CA ILE A 46 0.49 -1.01 -5.46
C ILE A 46 -0.27 -1.42 -4.18
N SER A 47 0.31 -2.30 -3.38
CA SER A 47 -0.36 -2.89 -2.22
C SER A 47 0.49 -2.71 -0.96
N ASP A 48 -0.13 -2.25 0.13
CA ASP A 48 0.55 -2.09 1.42
C ASP A 48 0.59 -3.40 2.25
N ALA A 49 0.09 -4.49 1.65
CA ALA A 49 0.06 -5.81 2.23
C ALA A 49 1.48 -6.21 2.65
N MET A 50 1.67 -6.43 3.95
CA MET A 50 2.97 -6.80 4.50
C MET A 50 4.10 -5.84 4.07
N VAL A 51 3.81 -4.53 3.97
CA VAL A 51 4.79 -3.52 3.56
C VAL A 51 6.14 -3.60 4.31
N PRO A 52 6.22 -3.97 5.62
CA PRO A 52 7.52 -4.17 6.26
C PRO A 52 8.31 -5.35 5.68
N THR A 53 7.64 -6.43 5.28
CA THR A 53 8.28 -7.58 4.61
C THR A 53 8.74 -7.20 3.21
N VAL A 54 7.93 -6.44 2.48
CA VAL A 54 8.30 -5.92 1.16
C VAL A 54 9.51 -5.02 1.28
N ALA A 55 9.55 -4.13 2.28
CA ALA A 55 10.67 -3.25 2.54
C ALA A 55 11.96 -4.02 2.87
N ASP A 56 11.87 -5.04 3.74
CA ASP A 56 13.04 -5.86 4.09
C ASP A 56 13.63 -6.56 2.85
N ARG A 57 12.77 -7.04 1.94
CA ARG A 57 13.19 -7.71 0.71
C ARG A 57 13.75 -6.76 -0.35
N ARG A 58 13.13 -5.58 -0.54
CA ARG A 58 13.40 -4.68 -1.67
C ARG A 58 14.34 -3.53 -1.33
N PHE A 59 14.41 -3.14 -0.06
CA PHE A 59 15.17 -1.96 0.39
C PHE A 59 16.20 -2.29 1.47
N ASN A 60 16.48 -3.58 1.70
CA ASN A 60 17.47 -4.07 2.66
C ASN A 60 17.23 -3.56 4.11
N THR A 61 15.96 -3.31 4.46
CA THR A 61 15.57 -2.99 5.83
C THR A 61 15.56 -4.26 6.69
N LYS A 62 15.38 -4.09 8.02
CA LYS A 62 15.34 -5.21 8.98
C LYS A 62 14.12 -5.12 9.90
N PHE A 63 13.03 -4.53 9.43
CA PHE A 63 11.82 -4.25 10.20
C PHE A 63 11.19 -5.52 10.80
N VAL A 64 10.99 -6.56 9.99
CA VAL A 64 10.41 -7.83 10.46
C VAL A 64 11.39 -8.54 11.38
N LYS A 65 12.67 -8.56 11.02
CA LYS A 65 13.72 -9.18 11.84
C LYS A 65 13.85 -8.53 13.22
N ASN A 66 13.85 -7.19 13.27
CA ASN A 66 13.96 -6.42 14.51
C ASN A 66 12.72 -6.63 15.39
N LYS A 67 11.52 -6.64 14.79
CA LYS A 67 10.27 -6.96 15.50
C LYS A 67 10.30 -8.38 16.09
N LEU A 68 10.74 -9.37 15.30
CA LEU A 68 10.85 -10.75 15.78
C LEU A 68 11.84 -10.87 16.93
N ALA A 69 12.98 -10.17 16.86
CA ALA A 69 13.97 -10.15 17.94
C ALA A 69 13.40 -9.51 19.22
N GLN A 70 12.70 -8.38 19.09
CA GLN A 70 12.06 -7.68 20.21
C GLN A 70 11.01 -8.53 20.92
N TYR A 71 10.17 -9.24 20.16
CA TYR A 71 9.06 -10.04 20.70
C TYR A 71 9.37 -11.54 20.74
N LYS A 72 10.65 -11.95 20.72
CA LYS A 72 11.05 -13.37 20.74
C LYS A 72 10.46 -14.11 21.94
N PHE A 73 10.37 -13.43 23.09
CA PHE A 73 9.79 -13.97 24.32
C PHE A 73 8.28 -14.28 24.20
N ASN A 74 7.58 -13.67 23.24
CA ASN A 74 6.13 -13.80 23.07
C ASN A 74 5.77 -14.67 21.85
N VAL A 75 6.71 -15.40 21.25
CA VAL A 75 6.46 -16.19 20.02
C VAL A 75 5.51 -17.36 20.28
N GLU A 76 5.67 -18.09 21.39
CA GLU A 76 4.84 -19.25 21.74
C GLU A 76 3.58 -18.88 22.54
N ASN A 77 3.49 -17.64 23.02
CA ASN A 77 2.32 -17.17 23.76
C ASN A 77 1.11 -17.01 22.83
N PRO A 78 -0.03 -17.67 23.07
CA PRO A 78 -1.24 -17.45 22.29
C PRO A 78 -1.79 -16.02 22.44
N ASP A 79 -1.54 -15.37 23.58
CA ASP A 79 -1.84 -13.94 23.74
C ASP A 79 -0.76 -13.07 23.07
N LYS A 80 -1.19 -12.32 22.05
CA LYS A 80 -0.35 -11.37 21.30
C LYS A 80 -0.68 -9.90 21.63
N SER A 81 -1.44 -9.62 22.68
CA SER A 81 -1.85 -8.27 23.09
C SER A 81 -0.68 -7.29 23.24
N VAL A 82 0.48 -7.76 23.69
CA VAL A 82 1.71 -6.96 23.87
C VAL A 82 2.41 -6.65 22.55
N VAL A 83 2.16 -7.44 21.50
CA VAL A 83 2.84 -7.29 20.20
C VAL A 83 2.16 -6.17 19.42
N ARG A 84 2.78 -5.00 19.38
CA ARG A 84 2.30 -3.84 18.62
C ARG A 84 3.14 -3.59 17.38
N PHE A 85 2.59 -2.83 16.43
CA PHE A 85 3.41 -2.25 15.36
C PHE A 85 4.13 -1.03 15.88
N ASP A 86 5.39 -0.92 15.50
CA ASP A 86 6.11 0.33 15.59
C ASP A 86 5.56 1.24 14.48
N LEU A 87 4.98 2.38 14.87
CA LEU A 87 4.38 3.32 13.94
C LEU A 87 5.42 4.02 13.06
N GLY A 88 6.61 4.34 13.60
CA GLY A 88 7.68 4.97 12.82
C GLY A 88 8.28 4.00 11.81
N MET A 89 8.45 2.73 12.19
CA MET A 89 8.81 1.67 11.25
C MET A 89 7.79 1.56 10.12
N LEU A 90 6.50 1.62 10.45
CA LEU A 90 5.43 1.50 9.47
C LEU A 90 5.39 2.69 8.51
N GLU A 91 5.55 3.90 9.04
CA GLU A 91 5.69 5.14 8.27
C GLU A 91 6.83 5.03 7.26
N GLU A 92 8.02 4.63 7.71
CA GLU A 92 9.20 4.54 6.86
C GLU A 92 9.07 3.42 5.82
N ALA A 93 8.52 2.25 6.19
CA ALA A 93 8.24 1.18 5.23
C ALA A 93 7.29 1.65 4.12
N THR A 94 6.25 2.40 4.47
CA THR A 94 5.32 2.97 3.49
C THR A 94 5.99 4.03 2.63
N ARG A 95 6.77 4.97 3.20
CA ARG A 95 7.51 5.98 2.43
C ARG A 95 8.45 5.35 1.42
N LEU A 96 9.22 4.34 1.82
CA LEU A 96 10.14 3.64 0.93
C LEU A 96 9.38 2.94 -0.21
N HIS A 97 8.30 2.23 0.12
CA HIS A 97 7.53 1.50 -0.88
C HIS A 97 6.87 2.41 -1.91
N VAL A 98 6.16 3.44 -1.43
CA VAL A 98 5.44 4.40 -2.28
C VAL A 98 6.41 5.29 -3.03
N GLY A 99 7.38 5.89 -2.32
CA GLY A 99 8.34 6.82 -2.91
C GLY A 99 9.16 6.16 -4.02
N ASN A 100 9.59 4.91 -3.84
CA ASN A 100 10.33 4.20 -4.88
C ASN A 100 9.45 3.91 -6.12
N ALA A 101 8.16 3.59 -5.95
CA ALA A 101 7.24 3.41 -7.06
C ALA A 101 7.02 4.75 -7.79
N MET A 102 6.71 5.82 -7.06
CA MET A 102 6.44 7.14 -7.63
C MET A 102 7.65 7.73 -8.36
N GLN A 103 8.88 7.50 -7.87
CA GLN A 103 10.12 7.90 -8.57
C GLN A 103 10.30 7.21 -9.93
N GLN A 104 9.74 6.01 -10.12
CA GLN A 104 9.81 5.25 -11.36
C GLN A 104 8.61 5.48 -12.27
N LYS A 105 7.59 6.20 -11.81
CA LYS A 105 6.36 6.47 -12.56
C LYS A 105 6.70 7.24 -13.84
N GLN A 106 6.16 6.77 -14.96
CA GLN A 106 6.22 7.42 -16.26
C GLN A 106 4.83 7.46 -16.87
N GLY A 107 4.60 8.39 -17.80
CA GLY A 107 3.31 8.57 -18.46
C GLY A 107 2.27 9.30 -17.60
N GLU A 108 1.11 9.52 -18.21
CA GLU A 108 0.03 10.34 -17.65
C GLU A 108 -0.96 9.56 -16.78
N GLY A 109 -0.80 8.23 -16.69
CA GLY A 109 -1.64 7.39 -15.85
C GLY A 109 -1.36 7.62 -14.36
N LEU A 110 -2.11 6.91 -13.51
CA LEU A 110 -2.05 7.10 -12.05
C LEU A 110 -1.57 5.83 -11.35
N VAL A 111 -0.88 6.02 -10.23
CA VAL A 111 -0.48 4.97 -9.31
C VAL A 111 -1.24 5.17 -8.00
N PHE A 112 -2.13 4.24 -7.70
CA PHE A 112 -2.88 4.21 -6.46
C PHE A 112 -2.23 3.21 -5.49
N ILE A 113 -2.45 3.38 -4.20
CA ILE A 113 -2.14 2.36 -3.19
C ILE A 113 -3.44 1.75 -2.67
N ASN A 114 -3.50 0.43 -2.68
CA ASN A 114 -4.48 -0.28 -1.89
C ASN A 114 -3.96 -0.39 -0.46
N CYS A 115 -4.57 0.36 0.46
CA CYS A 115 -4.29 0.31 1.88
C CYS A 115 -5.27 -0.69 2.52
N MET A 116 -4.75 -1.86 2.90
CA MET A 116 -5.53 -2.91 3.56
C MET A 116 -5.38 -2.82 5.07
N GLU A 117 -6.52 -2.78 5.76
CA GLU A 117 -6.54 -2.86 7.22
C GLU A 117 -6.54 -4.33 7.65
N LYS A 118 -5.51 -4.76 8.39
CA LYS A 118 -5.57 -6.04 9.09
C LYS A 118 -6.28 -5.81 10.41
N LEU A 119 -7.60 -5.88 10.36
CA LEU A 119 -8.55 -5.75 11.48
C LEU A 119 -8.26 -6.63 12.71
N THR A 120 -7.32 -7.58 12.62
CA THR A 120 -6.89 -8.45 13.70
C THR A 120 -5.63 -7.98 14.41
N MET A 121 -5.14 -6.76 14.13
CA MET A 121 -3.89 -6.24 14.71
C MET A 121 -4.13 -5.12 15.71
N ASN A 122 -3.32 -5.08 16.77
CA ASN A 122 -3.39 -4.06 17.82
C ASN A 122 -3.19 -2.65 17.22
N ALA A 123 -4.13 -1.73 17.52
CA ALA A 123 -4.14 -0.31 17.11
C ALA A 123 -4.42 -0.02 15.61
N PRO A 124 -5.54 -0.53 15.04
CA PRO A 124 -5.84 -0.41 13.61
C PRO A 124 -6.00 1.04 13.14
N LYS A 125 -6.64 1.91 13.95
CA LYS A 125 -6.86 3.32 13.62
C LYS A 125 -5.54 4.08 13.47
N GLU A 126 -4.62 3.85 14.39
CA GLU A 126 -3.30 4.48 14.42
C GLU A 126 -2.46 4.01 13.24
N THR A 127 -2.45 2.70 12.95
CA THR A 127 -1.71 2.15 11.82
C THR A 127 -2.26 2.62 10.48
N LEU A 128 -3.58 2.65 10.31
CA LEU A 128 -4.22 3.16 9.08
C LEU A 128 -3.85 4.63 8.85
N ARG A 129 -3.96 5.46 9.89
CA ARG A 129 -3.63 6.89 9.81
C ARG A 129 -2.18 7.09 9.34
N VAL A 130 -1.23 6.35 9.89
CA VAL A 130 0.18 6.45 9.52
C VAL A 130 0.41 6.04 8.07
N ARG A 131 -0.16 4.91 7.65
CA ARG A 131 -0.04 4.41 6.26
C ARG A 131 -0.56 5.43 5.25
N MET A 132 -1.76 5.97 5.49
CA MET A 132 -2.38 6.94 4.58
C MET A 132 -1.55 8.21 4.47
N ARG A 133 -1.09 8.77 5.60
CA ARG A 133 -0.27 9.99 5.61
C ARG A 133 1.05 9.77 4.90
N ALA A 134 1.78 8.71 5.26
CA ALA A 134 3.05 8.38 4.65
C ALA A 134 2.94 8.16 3.13
N ALA A 135 1.84 7.55 2.67
CA ALA A 135 1.60 7.36 1.24
C ALA A 135 1.33 8.68 0.50
N LEU A 136 0.54 9.58 1.11
CA LEU A 136 0.28 10.92 0.56
C LEU A 136 1.56 11.76 0.53
N ASP A 137 2.33 11.77 1.62
CA ASP A 137 3.59 12.51 1.73
C ASP A 137 4.65 11.98 0.74
N ALA A 138 4.60 10.68 0.40
CA ALA A 138 5.43 10.06 -0.62
C ALA A 138 4.92 10.26 -2.06
N GLY A 139 3.79 10.96 -2.24
CA GLY A 139 3.30 11.42 -3.54
C GLY A 139 2.37 10.46 -4.27
N ILE A 140 1.72 9.51 -3.58
CA ILE A 140 0.74 8.62 -4.24
C ILE A 140 -0.38 9.42 -4.92
N ASP A 141 -0.86 8.99 -6.09
CA ASP A 141 -1.92 9.69 -6.80
C ASP A 141 -3.32 9.44 -6.21
N GLY A 142 -3.48 8.33 -5.50
CA GLY A 142 -4.75 7.96 -4.89
C GLY A 142 -4.64 6.80 -3.92
N ILE A 143 -5.66 6.66 -3.07
CA ILE A 143 -5.75 5.60 -2.07
C ILE A 143 -7.06 4.87 -2.27
N THR A 144 -7.01 3.54 -2.36
CA THR A 144 -8.18 2.70 -2.17
C THR A 144 -8.11 2.03 -0.81
N LEU A 145 -9.25 1.98 -0.13
CA LEU A 145 -9.40 1.25 1.11
C LEU A 145 -10.18 -0.04 0.80
N ALA A 146 -9.47 -1.16 0.62
CA ALA A 146 -10.09 -2.46 0.36
C ALA A 146 -9.82 -3.43 1.51
N ALA A 147 -10.68 -4.45 1.64
CA ALA A 147 -10.61 -5.52 2.63
C ALA A 147 -10.31 -5.04 4.06
N GLY A 148 -11.35 -4.75 4.84
CA GLY A 148 -11.21 -4.54 6.28
C GLY A 148 -11.55 -3.15 6.81
N LEU A 149 -12.33 -2.32 6.11
CA LEU A 149 -13.02 -1.21 6.77
C LEU A 149 -14.20 -1.76 7.60
N HIS A 150 -13.92 -2.43 8.71
CA HIS A 150 -14.91 -2.59 9.77
C HIS A 150 -14.90 -1.30 10.58
N LEU A 151 -15.74 -0.37 10.17
CA LEU A 151 -16.17 0.75 11.00
C LEU A 151 -17.06 0.22 12.14
N GLY A 152 -16.57 -0.78 12.89
CA GLY A 152 -17.20 -1.23 14.12
C GLY A 152 -17.52 0.00 14.97
N ARG A 153 -18.78 0.12 15.41
CA ARG A 153 -19.33 1.31 16.05
C ARG A 153 -18.34 1.84 17.09
N SER A 154 -17.99 3.12 16.97
CA SER A 154 -17.30 3.82 18.06
C SER A 154 -18.15 3.68 19.34
N PRO A 155 -17.54 3.45 20.52
CA PRO A 155 -18.23 3.77 21.77
C PRO A 155 -18.58 5.26 21.81
#